data_AF-A0A1A8MX03-F1
#
_entry.id   AF-A0A1A8MX03-F1
#
_cell.length_a   1.000
_cell.length_b   1.000
_cell.length_c   1.000
_cell.angle_alpha   90.00
_cell.angle_beta   90.00
_cell.angle_gamma   90.00
#
_symmetry.space_group_name_H-M   'P 1'
#
loop_
_entity.id
_entity.type
_entity.pdbx_description
1 polymer ?
#
loop_
_entity_poly.entity_id
_entity_poly.type
_entity_poly.pdbx_seq_one_letter_code
_entity_poly.pdbx_strand_id
1 'polypeptide(L)'
;MKWRQWADDWLVHLISPNVYRTTGEALASFDYIVREGKFGTVEGFFAKYVGAAAMFIISKRLKSRHNLQDDVRQDLYKAVNDWVAAVGKSRKFMGGDQPNLADLAVFGVLRVMEGLEAFDDMMKNTKVKFWYRRMERATLNHEGQSQSPSNH
;
A
#
# COMPACT_ATOMS: atom_id res chain seq x y z
N MET A 1 17.85 7.21 1.45
CA MET A 1 16.97 8.15 2.19
C MET A 1 15.78 8.62 1.36
N LYS A 2 15.98 9.28 0.19
CA LYS A 2 14.91 9.89 -0.63
C LYS A 2 13.63 9.05 -0.80
N TRP A 3 13.76 7.78 -1.19
CA TRP A 3 12.59 6.94 -1.49
C TRP A 3 11.84 6.42 -0.25
N ARG A 4 12.55 6.24 0.87
CA ARG A 4 11.91 5.90 2.14
C ARG A 4 11.02 7.05 2.60
N GLN A 5 11.59 8.26 2.62
CA GLN A 5 10.85 9.46 2.96
C GLN A 5 9.68 9.71 1.99
N TRP A 6 9.87 9.49 0.69
CA TRP A 6 8.78 9.59 -0.28
C TRP A 6 7.64 8.59 -0.01
N ALA A 7 7.94 7.37 0.44
CA ALA A 7 6.90 6.40 0.78
C ALA A 7 6.04 6.91 1.96
N ASP A 8 6.69 7.46 2.98
CA ASP A 8 6.04 7.97 4.19
C ASP A 8 5.33 9.32 3.97
N ASP A 9 5.92 10.22 3.18
CA ASP A 9 5.40 11.58 2.99
C ASP A 9 4.37 11.67 1.85
N TRP A 10 4.39 10.75 0.89
CA TRP A 10 3.52 10.81 -0.29
C TRP A 10 2.71 9.54 -0.52
N LEU A 11 3.35 8.37 -0.64
CA LEU A 11 2.66 7.16 -1.06
C LEU A 11 1.57 6.72 -0.07
N VAL A 12 1.85 6.80 1.24
CA VAL A 12 0.88 6.42 2.28
C VAL A 12 -0.41 7.25 2.21
N HIS A 13 -0.30 8.52 1.82
CA HIS A 13 -1.45 9.43 1.72
C HIS A 13 -2.38 9.08 0.55
N LEU A 14 -1.93 8.23 -0.39
CA LEU A 14 -2.75 7.74 -1.49
C LEU A 14 -3.61 6.52 -1.11
N ILE A 15 -3.28 5.83 0.00
CA ILE A 15 -3.96 4.59 0.40
C ILE A 15 -5.40 4.86 0.81
N SER A 16 -5.62 5.70 1.83
CA SER A 16 -6.97 5.98 2.36
C SER A 16 -7.93 6.49 1.27
N PRO A 17 -7.57 7.46 0.40
CA PRO A 17 -8.44 7.88 -0.70
C PRO A 17 -8.77 6.75 -1.68
N ASN A 18 -7.86 5.80 -1.93
CA ASN A 18 -8.07 4.71 -2.89
C ASN A 18 -8.90 3.55 -2.32
N VAL A 19 -8.78 3.23 -1.03
CA VAL A 19 -9.55 2.15 -0.39
C VAL A 19 -10.93 2.62 0.08
N TYR A 20 -11.14 3.93 0.25
CA TYR A 20 -12.42 4.54 0.64
C TYR A 20 -13.05 5.40 -0.47
N ARG A 21 -12.69 5.16 -1.75
CA ARG A 21 -13.13 6.00 -2.89
C ARG A 21 -14.64 5.89 -3.13
N THR A 22 -15.18 4.68 -3.11
CA THR A 22 -16.62 4.40 -3.21
C THR A 22 -17.17 3.86 -1.89
N THR A 23 -18.49 3.90 -1.71
CA THR A 23 -19.15 3.30 -0.54
C THR A 23 -18.93 1.78 -0.48
N GLY A 24 -18.89 1.10 -1.64
CA GLY A 24 -18.59 -0.34 -1.72
C GLY A 24 -17.17 -0.66 -1.26
N GLU A 25 -16.17 0.06 -1.80
CA GLU A 25 -14.76 -0.11 -1.39
C GLU A 25 -14.57 0.22 0.09
N ALA A 26 -15.26 1.24 0.62
CA ALA A 26 -15.19 1.59 2.03
C ALA A 26 -15.75 0.49 2.94
N LEU A 27 -16.90 -0.10 2.59
CA LEU A 27 -17.48 -1.22 3.34
C LEU A 27 -16.58 -2.46 3.28
N ALA A 28 -15.97 -2.76 2.13
CA ALA A 28 -15.04 -3.87 1.98
C ALA A 28 -13.77 -3.66 2.83
N SER A 29 -13.22 -2.45 2.82
CA SER A 29 -12.03 -2.09 3.62
C SER A 29 -12.29 -2.20 5.12
N PHE A 30 -13.46 -1.78 5.59
CA PHE A 30 -13.85 -1.96 6.99
C PHE A 30 -14.13 -3.41 7.35
N ASP A 31 -14.76 -4.19 6.46
CA ASP A 31 -14.95 -5.63 6.69
C ASP A 31 -13.60 -6.34 6.88
N TYR A 32 -12.61 -5.98 6.05
CA TYR A 32 -11.24 -6.45 6.18
C TYR A 32 -10.60 -6.04 7.53
N ILE A 33 -10.66 -4.76 7.90
CA ILE A 33 -10.12 -4.26 9.19
C ILE A 33 -10.77 -4.97 10.38
N VAL A 34 -12.09 -5.16 10.35
CA VAL A 34 -12.83 -5.81 11.44
C VAL A 34 -12.44 -7.28 11.57
N ARG A 35 -12.29 -8.00 10.45
CA ARG A 35 -11.86 -9.40 10.43
C ARG A 35 -10.44 -9.56 10.96
N GLU A 36 -9.49 -8.76 10.45
CA GLU A 36 -8.09 -8.93 10.82
C GLU A 36 -7.75 -8.32 12.19
N GLY A 37 -8.53 -7.34 12.62
CA GLY A 37 -8.44 -6.75 13.95
C GLY A 37 -9.09 -7.57 15.07
N LYS A 38 -9.74 -8.71 14.76
CA LYS A 38 -10.42 -9.60 15.73
C LYS A 38 -11.43 -8.89 16.64
N PHE A 39 -12.20 -7.93 16.11
CA PHE A 39 -13.24 -7.25 16.88
C PHE A 39 -14.43 -8.20 17.18
N GLY A 40 -15.11 -8.01 18.32
CA GLY A 40 -16.31 -8.79 18.66
C GLY A 40 -17.47 -8.54 17.69
N THR A 41 -18.46 -9.44 17.61
CA THR A 41 -19.50 -9.43 16.55
C THR A 41 -20.35 -8.15 16.51
N VAL A 42 -20.68 -7.57 17.68
CA VAL A 42 -21.50 -6.35 17.79
C VAL A 42 -20.66 -5.09 17.54
N GLU A 43 -19.46 -5.02 18.11
CA GLU A 43 -18.51 -3.92 17.89
C GLU A 43 -18.02 -3.89 16.43
N GLY A 44 -17.78 -5.04 15.83
CA GLY A 44 -17.40 -5.18 14.42
C GLY A 44 -18.51 -4.72 13.47
N PHE A 45 -19.78 -5.02 13.77
CA PHE A 45 -20.91 -4.53 12.99
C PHE A 45 -21.01 -2.99 13.09
N PHE A 46 -20.93 -2.42 14.30
CA PHE A 46 -20.96 -0.97 14.48
C PHE A 46 -19.77 -0.25 13.81
N ALA A 47 -18.55 -0.77 14.02
CA ALA A 47 -17.33 -0.25 13.41
C ALA A 47 -17.41 -0.30 11.87
N LYS A 48 -18.00 -1.35 11.31
CA LYS A 48 -18.14 -1.50 9.86
C LYS A 48 -19.01 -0.41 9.24
N TYR A 49 -20.23 -0.22 9.74
CA TYR A 49 -21.17 0.71 9.10
C TYR A 49 -20.92 2.18 9.47
N VAL A 50 -20.69 2.47 10.76
CA VAL A 50 -20.44 3.83 11.24
C VAL A 50 -19.04 4.29 10.83
N GLY A 51 -18.04 3.40 10.93
CA GLY A 51 -16.67 3.68 10.51
C GLY A 51 -16.57 3.91 9.01
N ALA A 52 -17.23 3.09 8.17
CA ALA A 52 -17.23 3.30 6.73
C ALA A 52 -17.86 4.64 6.32
N ALA A 53 -18.98 5.03 6.94
CA ALA A 53 -19.61 6.33 6.67
C ALA A 53 -18.70 7.51 7.10
N ALA A 54 -18.08 7.42 8.28
CA ALA A 54 -17.13 8.42 8.75
C ALA A 54 -15.91 8.53 7.83
N MET A 55 -15.31 7.40 7.44
CA MET A 55 -14.14 7.39 6.57
C MET A 55 -14.45 7.84 5.15
N PHE A 56 -15.65 7.61 4.63
CA PHE A 56 -16.07 8.17 3.34
C PHE A 56 -16.13 9.69 3.36
N ILE A 57 -16.60 10.29 4.47
CA ILE A 57 -16.60 11.75 4.63
C ILE A 57 -15.16 12.27 4.81
N ILE A 58 -14.35 11.57 5.60
CA ILE A 58 -12.95 11.94 5.85
C ILE A 58 -12.12 11.81 4.56
N SER A 59 -12.33 10.78 3.75
CA SER A 59 -11.62 10.55 2.49
C SER A 59 -11.91 11.67 1.48
N LYS A 60 -13.17 12.12 1.38
CA LYS A 60 -13.52 13.29 0.56
C LYS A 60 -12.83 14.57 1.03
N ARG A 61 -12.73 14.79 2.35
CA ARG A 61 -12.00 15.94 2.91
C ARG A 61 -10.49 15.85 2.64
N LEU A 62 -9.89 14.67 2.80
CA LEU A 62 -8.47 14.42 2.49
C LEU A 62 -8.18 14.66 1.00
N LYS A 63 -9.03 14.16 0.09
CA LYS A 63 -8.92 14.40 -1.36
C LYS A 63 -8.84 15.90 -1.66
N SER A 64 -9.75 16.68 -1.09
CA SER A 64 -9.76 18.14 -1.25
C SER A 64 -8.55 18.83 -0.62
N ARG A 65 -8.10 18.38 0.56
CA ARG A 65 -6.98 19.00 1.28
C ARG A 65 -5.61 18.73 0.65
N HIS A 66 -5.46 17.58 -0.01
CA HIS A 66 -4.22 17.16 -0.68
C HIS A 66 -4.20 17.46 -2.18
N ASN A 67 -5.23 18.15 -2.70
CA ASN A 67 -5.33 18.55 -4.11
C ASN A 67 -5.16 17.36 -5.09
N LEU A 68 -5.68 16.19 -4.70
CA LEU A 68 -5.62 14.97 -5.50
C LEU A 68 -6.55 15.09 -6.72
N GLN A 69 -6.22 14.38 -7.80
CA GLN A 69 -7.02 14.36 -9.01
C GLN A 69 -8.43 13.81 -8.76
N ASP A 70 -9.34 14.11 -9.67
CA ASP A 70 -10.72 13.68 -9.51
C ASP A 70 -10.87 12.16 -9.45
N ASP A 71 -10.03 11.46 -10.21
CA ASP A 71 -9.79 10.03 -10.07
C ASP A 71 -8.50 9.76 -9.29
N VAL A 72 -8.65 9.50 -7.99
CA VAL A 72 -7.56 9.16 -7.06
C VAL A 72 -6.79 7.89 -7.45
N ARG A 73 -7.34 7.06 -8.36
CA ARG A 73 -6.62 5.92 -8.95
C ARG A 73 -5.46 6.37 -9.80
N GLN A 74 -5.61 7.46 -10.56
CA GLN A 74 -4.54 7.96 -11.43
C GLN A 74 -3.33 8.42 -10.62
N ASP A 75 -3.56 9.06 -9.47
CA ASP A 75 -2.47 9.45 -8.56
C ASP A 75 -1.72 8.23 -8.01
N LEU A 76 -2.45 7.17 -7.64
CA LEU A 76 -1.84 5.90 -7.23
C LEU A 76 -1.04 5.27 -8.38
N TYR A 77 -1.61 5.20 -9.58
CA TYR A 77 -0.93 4.61 -10.74
C TYR A 77 0.33 5.37 -11.10
N LYS A 78 0.25 6.69 -11.08
CA LYS A 78 1.41 7.55 -11.33
C LYS A 78 2.49 7.30 -10.28
N ALA A 79 2.16 7.36 -8.99
CA ALA A 79 3.13 7.14 -7.92
C ALA A 79 3.79 5.76 -7.99
N VAL A 80 3.00 4.72 -8.26
CA VAL A 80 3.49 3.34 -8.37
C VAL A 80 4.35 3.15 -9.62
N ASN A 81 3.97 3.72 -10.76
CA ASN A 81 4.80 3.66 -11.97
C ASN A 81 6.08 4.49 -11.84
N ASP A 82 6.05 5.64 -11.15
CA ASP A 82 7.23 6.44 -10.84
C ASP A 82 8.23 5.64 -9.98
N TRP A 83 7.72 4.88 -8.99
CA TRP A 83 8.53 3.94 -8.21
C TRP A 83 9.17 2.85 -9.09
N VAL A 84 8.39 2.17 -9.93
CA VAL A 84 8.90 1.11 -10.81
C VAL A 84 9.92 1.66 -11.80
N ALA A 85 9.69 2.85 -12.35
CA ALA A 85 10.64 3.53 -13.22
C ALA A 85 11.93 3.88 -12.47
N ALA A 86 11.83 4.29 -11.21
CA ALA A 86 12.98 4.56 -10.37
C ALA A 86 13.78 3.29 -10.07
N VAL A 87 13.14 2.15 -9.78
CA VAL A 87 13.82 0.85 -9.72
C VAL A 87 14.50 0.56 -11.06
N GLY A 88 13.85 0.87 -12.18
CA GLY A 88 14.44 0.70 -13.50
C GLY A 88 14.50 -0.77 -13.95
N LYS A 89 15.12 -1.00 -15.11
CA LYS A 89 15.10 -2.32 -15.77
C LYS A 89 16.31 -3.19 -15.45
N SER A 90 17.41 -2.59 -15.00
CA SER A 90 18.71 -3.26 -14.82
C SER A 90 18.89 -3.92 -13.45
N ARG A 91 18.01 -3.64 -12.48
CA ARG A 91 18.08 -4.18 -11.11
C ARG A 91 16.78 -4.84 -10.69
N LYS A 92 16.86 -5.77 -9.74
CA LYS A 92 15.68 -6.48 -9.22
C LYS A 92 14.89 -5.63 -8.24
N PHE A 93 15.61 -4.92 -7.40
CA PHE A 93 15.10 -4.06 -6.34
C PHE A 93 15.80 -2.70 -6.40
N MET A 94 15.29 -1.70 -5.68
CA MET A 94 16.03 -0.45 -5.45
C MET A 94 17.38 -0.74 -4.78
N GLY A 95 17.47 -1.78 -3.96
CA GLY A 95 18.72 -2.29 -3.37
C GLY A 95 19.67 -3.04 -4.33
N GLY A 96 19.30 -3.26 -5.60
CA GLY A 96 20.10 -4.04 -6.55
C GLY A 96 19.57 -5.47 -6.69
N ASP A 97 20.37 -6.45 -6.26
CA ASP A 97 20.00 -7.88 -6.27
C ASP A 97 19.17 -8.31 -5.07
N GLN A 98 19.28 -7.59 -3.95
CA GLN A 98 18.56 -7.81 -2.69
C GLN A 98 17.73 -6.56 -2.35
N PRO A 99 16.59 -6.69 -1.66
CA PRO A 99 15.78 -5.55 -1.26
C PRO A 99 16.52 -4.69 -0.22
N ASN A 100 16.34 -3.37 -0.28
CA ASN A 100 16.80 -2.47 0.77
C ASN A 100 15.62 -1.86 1.55
N LEU A 101 15.92 -0.96 2.50
CA LEU A 101 14.90 -0.29 3.31
C LEU A 101 13.88 0.52 2.48
N ALA A 102 14.25 1.03 1.31
CA ALA A 102 13.30 1.73 0.44
C ALA A 102 12.34 0.75 -0.22
N ASP A 103 12.84 -0.41 -0.68
CA ASP A 103 11.98 -1.47 -1.20
C ASP A 103 10.99 -1.96 -0.15
N LEU A 104 11.47 -2.20 1.08
CA LEU A 104 10.64 -2.63 2.20
C LEU A 104 9.58 -1.58 2.58
N ALA A 105 9.94 -0.30 2.61
CA ALA A 105 9.00 0.77 2.93
C ALA A 105 7.87 0.84 1.90
N VAL A 106 8.20 0.86 0.61
CA VAL A 106 7.18 0.90 -0.46
C VAL A 106 6.35 -0.38 -0.47
N PHE A 107 6.98 -1.54 -0.29
CA PHE A 107 6.28 -2.82 -0.24
C PHE A 107 5.28 -2.87 0.92
N GLY A 108 5.70 -2.46 2.12
CA GLY A 108 4.85 -2.40 3.29
C GLY A 108 3.63 -1.50 3.09
N VAL A 109 3.81 -0.30 2.51
CA VAL A 109 2.71 0.63 2.24
C VAL A 109 1.70 0.05 1.24
N LEU A 110 2.17 -0.55 0.14
CA LEU A 110 1.27 -1.13 -0.86
C LEU A 110 0.55 -2.38 -0.35
N ARG A 111 1.21 -3.16 0.50
CA ARG A 111 0.67 -4.40 1.09
C ARG A 111 -0.57 -4.17 1.93
N VAL A 112 -0.74 -2.98 2.52
CA VAL A 112 -1.95 -2.61 3.28
C VAL A 112 -3.24 -2.76 2.45
N MET A 113 -3.14 -2.65 1.12
CA MET A 113 -4.30 -2.78 0.24
C MET A 113 -4.60 -4.23 -0.20
N GLU A 114 -3.75 -5.21 0.12
CA GLU A 114 -3.96 -6.61 -0.29
C GLU A 114 -5.36 -7.11 0.10
N GLY A 115 -6.04 -7.77 -0.83
CA GLY A 115 -7.41 -8.25 -0.64
C GLY A 115 -8.51 -7.21 -0.88
N LEU A 116 -8.15 -5.96 -1.19
CA LEU A 116 -9.09 -4.90 -1.57
C LEU A 116 -9.05 -4.65 -3.08
N GLU A 117 -10.17 -4.15 -3.62
CA GLU A 117 -10.29 -3.76 -5.04
C GLU A 117 -9.15 -2.83 -5.48
N ALA A 118 -8.69 -1.98 -4.56
CA ALA A 118 -7.59 -1.07 -4.82
C ALA A 118 -6.28 -1.72 -5.21
N PHE A 119 -5.98 -2.86 -4.61
CA PHE A 119 -4.78 -3.60 -4.92
C PHE A 119 -4.88 -4.29 -6.27
N ASP A 120 -6.03 -4.91 -6.56
CA ASP A 120 -6.25 -5.58 -7.85
C ASP A 120 -6.19 -4.59 -9.01
N ASP A 121 -6.82 -3.43 -8.85
CA ASP A 121 -6.83 -2.37 -9.86
C ASP A 121 -5.41 -1.80 -10.08
N MET A 122 -4.63 -1.56 -9.01
CA MET A 122 -3.22 -1.18 -9.10
C MET A 122 -2.37 -2.24 -9.82
N MET A 123 -2.55 -3.53 -9.48
CA MET A 123 -1.79 -4.62 -10.05
C MET A 123 -2.10 -4.84 -11.54
N LYS A 124 -3.30 -4.47 -11.97
CA LYS A 124 -3.75 -4.54 -13.37
C LYS A 124 -3.28 -3.36 -14.21
N ASN A 125 -3.31 -2.15 -13.66
CA ASN A 125 -3.10 -0.91 -14.42
C ASN A 125 -1.69 -0.31 -14.28
N THR A 126 -0.78 -0.98 -13.55
CA THR A 126 0.61 -0.54 -13.40
C THR A 126 1.61 -1.64 -13.73
N LYS A 127 2.89 -1.28 -13.82
CA LYS A 127 3.99 -2.24 -14.08
C LYS A 127 4.56 -2.86 -12.80
N VAL A 128 3.92 -2.65 -11.65
CA VAL A 128 4.47 -3.02 -10.33
C VAL A 128 4.50 -4.51 -10.06
N LYS A 129 3.62 -5.28 -10.72
CA LYS A 129 3.37 -6.70 -10.44
C LYS A 129 4.65 -7.53 -10.28
N PHE A 130 5.61 -7.40 -11.20
CA PHE A 130 6.84 -8.19 -11.14
C PHE A 130 7.76 -7.79 -9.99
N TRP A 131 7.88 -6.50 -9.68
CA TRP A 131 8.64 -6.05 -8.51
C TRP A 131 7.96 -6.50 -7.22
N TYR A 132 6.62 -6.37 -7.13
CA TYR A 132 5.85 -6.75 -5.96
C TYR A 132 5.98 -8.24 -5.62
N ARG A 133 5.82 -9.13 -6.62
CA ARG A 133 5.97 -10.58 -6.41
C ARG A 133 7.39 -10.99 -6.02
N ARG A 134 8.41 -10.23 -6.46
CA ARG A 134 9.79 -10.44 -5.99
C ARG A 134 9.95 -10.03 -4.52
N MET A 135 9.33 -8.94 -4.10
CA MET A 135 9.31 -8.52 -2.70
C MET A 135 8.60 -9.51 -1.78
N GLU A 136 7.45 -10.05 -2.20
CA GLU A 136 6.76 -11.11 -1.44
C GLU A 136 7.68 -12.31 -1.20
N ARG A 137 8.37 -12.78 -2.26
CA ARG A 137 9.30 -13.91 -2.14
C ARG A 137 10.48 -13.58 -1.23
N ALA A 138 11.10 -12.42 -1.45
CA ALA A 138 12.25 -12.00 -0.66
C ALA A 138 11.91 -11.85 0.83
N THR A 139 10.74 -11.29 1.15
CA THR A 139 10.29 -11.13 2.54
C THR A 139 9.94 -12.46 3.20
N LEU A 140 9.38 -13.43 2.47
CA LEU A 140 9.16 -14.80 2.99
C LEU A 140 10.48 -15.54 3.26
N ASN A 141 11.51 -15.27 2.46
CA ASN A 141 12.82 -15.90 2.57
C ASN A 141 13.79 -15.15 3.50
N HIS A 142 13.36 -14.06 4.13
CA HIS A 142 14.20 -13.15 4.95
C HIS A 142 15.43 -12.60 4.19
N GLU A 143 15.33 -12.47 2.87
CA GLU A 143 16.36 -11.92 2.00
C GLU A 143 16.65 -10.44 2.35
N GLY A 144 17.92 -10.07 2.46
CA GLY A 144 18.37 -8.73 2.87
C GLY A 144 18.75 -8.60 4.34
N GLN A 145 18.54 -9.62 5.18
CA GLN A 145 19.21 -9.71 6.49
C GLN A 145 20.70 -10.00 6.25
N SER A 146 21.56 -9.02 6.53
CA SER A 146 22.98 -9.29 6.71
C SER A 146 23.12 -10.37 7.78
N GLN A 147 23.61 -11.56 7.43
CA GLN A 147 24.08 -12.48 8.46
C GLN A 147 25.16 -11.73 9.24
N SER A 148 24.87 -11.37 10.49
CA SER A 148 25.92 -10.95 11.40
C SER A 148 26.94 -12.08 11.45
N PRO A 149 28.24 -11.82 11.28
CA PRO A 149 29.23 -12.88 11.42
C PRO A 149 29.06 -13.49 12.81
N SER A 150 28.79 -14.80 12.83
CA SER A 150 28.81 -15.60 14.05
C SER A 150 30.21 -15.50 14.63
N ASN A 151 30.39 -14.62 15.62
CA ASN A 151 31.60 -14.64 16.44
C ASN A 151 31.58 -15.95 17.23
N HIS A 152 32.70 -16.66 17.11
CA HIS A 152 33.04 -17.95 17.71
C HIS A 152 32.74 -18.05 19.21
#